data_AF-A0A645HRR0-F1
#
_entry.id   AF-A0A645HRR0-F1
#
_cell.length_a   1.000
_cell.length_b   1.000
_cell.length_c   1.000
_cell.angle_alpha   90.00
_cell.angle_beta   90.00
_cell.angle_gamma   90.00
#
_symmetry.space_group_name_H-M   'P 1'
#
loop_
_entity.id
_entity.type
_entity.pdbx_description
1 polymer ?
#
loop_
_entity_poly.entity_id
_entity_poly.type
_entity_poly.pdbx_seq_one_letter_code
_entity_poly.pdbx_strand_id
1 'polypeptide(L)'
;MGCTPEAINEFINAKVLYAPGKAVNAGGVAVSGLEMTQNAMHISWTSEEVDNKLKQIMESIHIACVKYGTQKDGYINYVKGANIAGFMKVAQATLEQGLC
;
A
#
# COMPACT_ATOMS: atom_id res chain seq x y z
N MET A 1 -1.48 -9.14 -12.52
CA MET A 1 -2.38 -9.06 -11.35
C MET A 1 -2.93 -10.47 -11.14
N GLY A 2 -2.96 -11.00 -9.91
CA GLY A 2 -3.21 -12.43 -9.66
C GLY A 2 -4.61 -12.95 -10.02
N CYS A 3 -5.54 -12.06 -10.36
CA CYS A 3 -6.90 -12.37 -10.78
C CYS A 3 -7.25 -11.52 -12.01
N THR A 4 -8.17 -12.02 -12.84
CA THR A 4 -8.77 -11.22 -13.91
C THR A 4 -9.70 -10.15 -13.31
N PRO A 5 -9.99 -9.04 -14.01
CA PRO A 5 -10.92 -8.03 -13.52
C PRO A 5 -12.30 -8.59 -13.15
N GLU A 6 -12.77 -9.57 -13.92
CA GLU A 6 -14.05 -10.26 -13.67
C GLU A 6 -14.01 -11.01 -12.35
N ALA A 7 -12.94 -11.79 -12.10
CA ALA A 7 -12.78 -12.50 -10.83
C ALA A 7 -12.69 -11.55 -9.63
N ILE A 8 -12.03 -10.40 -9.78
CA ILE A 8 -11.98 -9.37 -8.73
C ILE A 8 -13.39 -8.84 -8.42
N ASN A 9 -14.19 -8.58 -9.44
CA ASN A 9 -15.57 -8.12 -9.27
C ASN A 9 -16.43 -9.18 -8.56
N GLU A 10 -16.28 -10.46 -8.91
CA GLU A 10 -16.98 -11.55 -8.21
C GLU A 10 -16.60 -11.63 -6.73
N PHE A 11 -15.31 -11.53 -6.38
CA PHE A 11 -14.90 -11.49 -4.96
C PHE A 11 -15.53 -10.31 -4.21
N ILE A 12 -15.54 -9.12 -4.83
CA ILE A 12 -16.12 -7.91 -4.22
C ILE A 12 -17.64 -8.05 -4.06
N ASN A 13 -18.33 -8.57 -5.06
CA ASN A 13 -19.78 -8.78 -5.06
C ASN A 13 -20.19 -9.82 -4.00
N ALA A 14 -19.40 -10.89 -3.86
CA ALA A 14 -19.58 -11.90 -2.84
C ALA A 14 -19.16 -11.45 -1.43
N LYS A 15 -18.70 -10.20 -1.26
CA LYS A 15 -18.14 -9.65 -0.01
C LYS A 15 -16.97 -10.48 0.56
N VAL A 16 -16.24 -11.18 -0.31
CA VAL A 16 -15.00 -11.86 0.05
C VAL A 16 -13.87 -10.83 0.06
N LEU A 17 -13.09 -10.81 1.13
CA LEU A 17 -11.97 -9.88 1.26
C LEU A 17 -10.94 -10.15 0.18
N TYR A 18 -10.74 -9.16 -0.70
CA TYR A 18 -9.73 -9.18 -1.74
C TYR A 18 -8.82 -7.96 -1.62
N ALA A 19 -7.52 -8.21 -1.44
CA ALA A 19 -6.50 -7.18 -1.34
C ALA A 19 -5.67 -7.12 -2.64
N PRO A 20 -5.47 -5.94 -3.24
CA PRO A 20 -4.80 -5.83 -4.53
C PRO A 20 -3.28 -6.03 -4.42
N GLY A 21 -2.68 -6.58 -5.48
CA GLY A 21 -1.22 -6.82 -5.58
C GLY A 21 -0.35 -5.60 -5.26
N LYS A 22 -0.80 -4.39 -5.63
CA LYS A 22 -0.09 -3.13 -5.34
C LYS A 22 0.06 -2.82 -3.84
N ALA A 23 -0.81 -3.38 -3.01
CA ALA A 23 -0.73 -3.25 -1.55
C ALA A 23 -0.01 -4.46 -0.94
N VAL A 24 -0.43 -5.69 -1.29
CA VAL A 24 0.10 -6.91 -0.66
C VAL A 24 1.56 -7.21 -1.02
N ASN A 25 2.02 -6.81 -2.21
CA ASN A 25 3.39 -7.05 -2.67
C ASN A 25 4.29 -5.81 -2.51
N ALA A 26 3.80 -4.74 -1.86
CA ALA A 26 4.55 -3.50 -1.68
C ALA A 26 5.81 -3.69 -0.81
N GLY A 27 5.87 -4.77 -0.02
CA GLY A 27 6.99 -5.08 0.86
C GLY A 27 8.35 -5.15 0.13
N GLY A 28 8.40 -5.68 -1.10
CA GLY A 28 9.64 -5.72 -1.87
C GLY A 28 10.20 -4.33 -2.15
N VAL A 29 9.35 -3.42 -2.64
CA VAL A 29 9.72 -2.02 -2.92
C VAL A 29 10.05 -1.27 -1.62
N ALA A 30 9.32 -1.58 -0.53
CA ALA A 30 9.59 -1.00 0.78
C ALA A 30 11.01 -1.34 1.27
N VAL A 31 11.41 -2.62 1.17
CA VAL A 31 12.76 -3.05 1.55
C VAL A 31 13.83 -2.40 0.66
N SER A 32 13.59 -2.22 -0.64
CA SER A 32 14.49 -1.44 -1.50
C SER A 32 14.65 0.01 -1.02
N GLY A 33 13.59 0.65 -0.54
CA GLY A 33 13.68 1.99 0.08
C GLY A 33 14.46 1.99 1.40
N LEU A 34 14.34 0.93 2.20
CA LEU A 34 15.15 0.74 3.41
C LEU A 34 16.63 0.54 3.07
N GLU A 35 16.95 -0.20 2.01
CA GLU A 35 18.31 -0.36 1.49
C GLU A 35 18.92 0.97 1.05
N MET A 36 18.18 1.80 0.29
CA MET A 36 18.62 3.14 -0.07
C MET A 36 18.91 4.02 1.16
N THR A 37 18.11 3.89 2.22
CA THR A 37 18.31 4.63 3.47
C THR A 37 19.58 4.19 4.19
N GLN A 38 19.81 2.87 4.30
CA GLN A 38 21.04 2.31 4.87
C GLN A 38 22.28 2.79 4.12
N ASN A 39 22.23 2.77 2.78
CA ASN A 39 23.31 3.26 1.91
C ASN A 39 23.59 4.74 2.11
N ALA A 40 22.56 5.58 2.18
CA ALA A 40 22.71 7.02 2.39
C ALA A 40 23.23 7.38 3.79
N MET A 41 22.93 6.56 4.79
CA MET A 41 23.38 6.76 6.18
C MET A 41 24.70 6.05 6.50
N HIS A 42 25.22 5.23 5.59
CA HIS A 42 26.39 4.36 5.81
C HIS A 42 26.25 3.46 7.05
N ILE A 43 25.05 2.92 7.26
CA ILE A 43 24.74 1.99 8.36
C ILE A 43 24.28 0.65 7.81
N SER A 44 24.30 -0.39 8.64
CA SER A 44 23.68 -1.68 8.35
C SER A 44 22.79 -2.07 9.51
N TRP A 45 21.52 -2.32 9.22
CA TRP A 45 20.55 -2.82 10.18
C TRP A 45 20.58 -4.33 10.24
N THR A 46 20.25 -4.86 11.41
CA THR A 46 19.97 -6.28 11.60
C THR A 46 18.70 -6.69 10.84
N SER A 47 18.56 -8.00 10.56
CA SER A 47 17.33 -8.53 9.95
C SER A 47 16.09 -8.22 10.78
N GLU A 48 16.20 -8.19 12.11
CA GLU A 48 15.08 -7.89 13.00
C GLU A 48 14.63 -6.42 12.88
N GLU A 49 15.58 -5.49 12.80
CA GLU A 49 15.27 -4.07 12.58
C GLU A 49 14.60 -3.84 11.22
N VAL A 50 15.07 -4.52 10.17
CA VAL A 50 14.45 -4.45 8.84
C VAL A 50 13.04 -5.03 8.85
N ASP A 51 12.84 -6.19 9.49
CA ASP A 51 11.52 -6.83 9.62
C ASP A 51 10.53 -5.96 10.41
N ASN A 52 10.97 -5.36 11.52
CA ASN A 52 10.13 -4.44 12.30
C ASN A 52 9.72 -3.21 11.49
N LYS A 53 10.64 -2.62 10.71
CA LYS A 53 10.32 -1.51 9.81
C LYS A 53 9.36 -1.95 8.68
N LEU A 54 9.58 -3.12 8.10
CA LEU A 54 8.71 -3.68 7.07
C LEU A 54 7.29 -3.88 7.59
N LYS A 55 7.12 -4.45 8.79
CA LYS A 55 5.82 -4.62 9.46
C LYS A 55 5.11 -3.27 9.64
N GLN A 56 5.80 -2.25 10.12
CA GLN A 56 5.24 -0.90 10.28
C GLN A 56 4.79 -0.30 8.93
N ILE A 57 5.55 -0.52 7.86
CA ILE A 57 5.18 -0.05 6.52
C ILE A 57 3.93 -0.79 6.02
N MET A 58 3.88 -2.10 6.16
CA MET A 58 2.72 -2.91 5.73
C MET A 58 1.46 -2.57 6.54
N GLU A 59 1.60 -2.33 7.85
CA GLU A 59 0.52 -1.83 8.70
C GLU A 59 0.03 -0.45 8.25
N SER A 60 0.95 0.46 7.93
CA SER A 60 0.59 1.79 7.40
C SER A 60 -0.17 1.71 6.07
N ILE A 61 0.24 0.80 5.17
CA ILE A 61 -0.47 0.51 3.92
C ILE A 61 -1.87 -0.03 4.19
N HIS A 62 -2.00 -0.95 5.14
CA HIS A 62 -3.29 -1.50 5.55
C HIS A 62 -4.21 -0.40 6.11
N ILE A 63 -3.74 0.40 7.07
CA ILE A 63 -4.51 1.51 7.66
C ILE A 63 -4.98 2.49 6.59
N ALA A 64 -4.12 2.83 5.62
CA ALA A 64 -4.52 3.68 4.50
C ALA A 64 -5.61 3.02 3.63
N CYS A 65 -5.47 1.74 3.31
CA CYS A 65 -6.49 1.01 2.55
C CYS A 65 -7.83 0.95 3.29
N VAL A 66 -7.81 0.73 4.61
CA VAL A 66 -9.02 0.73 5.44
C VAL A 66 -9.66 2.12 5.46
N LYS A 67 -8.87 3.17 5.71
CA LYS A 67 -9.35 4.56 5.78
C LYS A 67 -10.08 5.00 4.50
N TYR A 68 -9.51 4.70 3.32
CA TYR A 68 -10.08 5.13 2.04
C TYR A 68 -11.01 4.08 1.40
N GLY A 69 -10.97 2.84 1.86
CA GLY A 69 -11.73 1.71 1.33
C GLY A 69 -12.99 1.35 2.11
N THR A 70 -13.15 1.83 3.34
CA THR A 70 -14.32 1.58 4.18
C THR A 70 -15.56 2.21 3.55
N GLN A 71 -16.57 1.39 3.27
CA GLN A 71 -17.86 1.82 2.76
C GLN A 71 -18.85 2.09 3.90
N LYS A 72 -19.98 2.73 3.58
CA LYS A 72 -21.04 3.05 4.56
C LYS A 72 -21.56 1.81 5.31
N ASP A 73 -21.52 0.66 4.66
CA ASP A 73 -22.01 -0.62 5.21
C ASP A 73 -20.96 -1.36 6.05
N GLY A 74 -19.81 -0.74 6.34
CA GLY A 74 -18.70 -1.33 7.09
C GLY A 74 -17.80 -2.28 6.29
N TYR A 75 -18.19 -2.62 5.06
CA TYR A 75 -17.34 -3.42 4.15
C TYR A 75 -16.12 -2.63 3.67
N ILE A 76 -14.95 -3.26 3.68
CA ILE A 76 -13.69 -2.64 3.29
C ILE A 76 -13.32 -3.10 1.88
N ASN A 77 -13.40 -2.18 0.92
CA ASN A 77 -12.93 -2.41 -0.42
C ASN A 77 -11.45 -1.98 -0.54
N TYR A 78 -10.53 -2.93 -0.37
CA TYR A 78 -9.09 -2.69 -0.45
C TYR A 78 -8.62 -2.24 -1.84
N VAL A 79 -9.29 -2.65 -2.92
CA VAL A 79 -8.95 -2.19 -4.28
C VAL A 79 -9.16 -0.69 -4.40
N LYS A 80 -10.33 -0.23 -3.98
CA LYS A 80 -10.67 1.20 -3.94
C LYS A 80 -9.75 1.96 -2.97
N GLY A 81 -9.57 1.42 -1.77
CA GLY A 81 -8.71 2.02 -0.73
C GLY A 81 -7.27 2.21 -1.20
N ALA A 82 -6.63 1.19 -1.77
CA ALA A 82 -5.26 1.26 -2.24
C ALA A 82 -5.08 2.26 -3.40
N ASN A 83 -6.05 2.32 -4.32
CA ASN A 83 -6.02 3.26 -5.44
C ASN A 83 -6.13 4.71 -4.97
N ILE A 84 -7.11 5.00 -4.10
CA ILE A 84 -7.32 6.36 -3.57
C ILE A 84 -6.13 6.78 -2.72
N ALA A 85 -5.64 5.91 -1.81
CA ALA A 85 -4.50 6.23 -0.96
C ALA A 85 -3.24 6.57 -1.77
N GLY A 86 -2.91 5.74 -2.76
CA GLY A 86 -1.74 5.97 -3.62
C GLY A 86 -1.90 7.22 -4.48
N PHE A 87 -3.07 7.41 -5.09
CA PHE A 87 -3.34 8.57 -5.94
C PHE A 87 -3.30 9.88 -5.15
N MET A 88 -3.97 9.95 -4.00
CA MET A 88 -4.02 11.17 -3.18
C MET A 88 -2.64 11.64 -2.76
N LYS A 89 -1.74 10.71 -2.40
CA LYS A 89 -0.36 11.06 -2.02
C LYS A 89 0.41 11.71 -3.18
N VAL A 90 0.29 11.15 -4.39
CA VAL A 90 0.96 11.69 -5.58
C VAL A 90 0.33 13.00 -6.01
N ALA A 91 -1.00 13.06 -6.11
CA ALA A 91 -1.72 14.25 -6.52
C ALA A 91 -1.44 15.44 -5.60
N GLN A 92 -1.40 15.22 -4.29
CA GLN A 92 -1.05 16.26 -3.32
C GLN A 92 0.38 16.77 -3.52
N ALA A 93 1.35 15.87 -3.68
CA ALA A 93 2.74 16.26 -3.94
C ALA A 93 2.90 17.01 -5.26
N THR A 94 2.18 16.61 -6.32
CA THR A 94 2.17 17.33 -7.61
C THR A 94 1.59 18.74 -7.46
N LEU A 95 0.50 18.91 -6.70
CA LEU A 95 -0.07 20.24 -6.44
C LEU A 95 0.89 21.13 -5.64
N GLU A 96 1.59 20.57 -4.66
CA GLU A 96 2.56 21.29 -3.82
C GLU A 96 3.82 21.69 -4.60
N GLN A 97 4.28 20.86 -5.54
CA GLN A 97 5.42 21.15 -6.40
C GLN A 97 5.08 22.12 -7.54
N GLY A 98 3.80 22.36 -7.81
CA GLY A 98 3.33 23.26 -8.86
C GLY A 98 3.52 22.69 -10.28
N LEU A 99 3.48 23.58 -11.27
CA LEU A 99 3.80 23.22 -12.65
C LEU A 99 5.33 23.23 -12.82
N CYS A 100 5.90 22.05 -13.08
CA CYS A 100 7.31 21.84 -13.39
C CYS A 100 7.53 21.67 -14.89
#